data_AF-W2TY58-F1
#
_entry.id   AF-W2TY58-F1
#
_cell.length_a   1.000
_cell.length_b   1.000
_cell.length_c   1.000
_cell.angle_alpha   90.00
_cell.angle_beta   90.00
_cell.angle_gamma   90.00
#
_symmetry.space_group_name_H-M   'P 1'
#
loop_
_entity.id
_entity.type
_entity.pdbx_description
1 polymer ?
#
loop_
_entity_poly.entity_id
_entity_poly.type
_entity_poly.pdbx_seq_one_letter_code
_entity_poly.pdbx_strand_id
1 'polypeptide(L)'
;MTFTYDNDTCPKTVTATCSQTDPAFDLYAAIVANAQYFLDYGPNNISFPGTCNTTLLKWEMGFPPLLIDTLECRLTNPPSG
;
A
#
# COMPACT_ATOMS: atom_id res chain seq x y z
N MET A 1 -2.42 9.28 -0.70
CA MET A 1 -2.64 7.84 -1.03
C MET A 1 -3.83 7.74 -1.95
N THR A 2 -3.76 6.88 -2.96
CA THR A 2 -4.82 6.66 -3.95
C THR A 2 -5.05 5.16 -4.11
N PHE A 3 -6.30 4.77 -4.37
CA PHE A 3 -6.68 3.37 -4.58
C PHE A 3 -7.32 3.22 -5.95
N THR A 4 -6.84 2.27 -6.73
CA THR A 4 -7.39 1.94 -8.05
C THR A 4 -7.91 0.52 -8.00
N TYR A 5 -9.17 0.31 -8.40
CA TYR A 5 -9.81 -1.00 -8.41
C TYR A 5 -9.91 -1.52 -9.84
N ASP A 6 -9.98 -2.84 -10.02
CA ASP A 6 -10.19 -3.46 -11.33
C ASP A 6 -11.63 -3.31 -11.85
N ASN A 7 -12.61 -3.19 -10.94
CA ASN A 7 -14.02 -2.99 -11.27
C ASN A 7 -14.76 -2.32 -10.10
N ASP A 8 -15.56 -1.28 -10.37
CA ASP A 8 -16.31 -0.55 -9.35
C ASP A 8 -17.47 -1.36 -8.72
N THR A 9 -17.92 -2.42 -9.39
CA THR A 9 -19.11 -3.20 -8.97
C THR A 9 -18.77 -4.46 -8.17
N CYS A 10 -17.57 -5.02 -8.35
CA CYS A 10 -17.09 -6.20 -7.61
C CYS A 10 -15.56 -6.28 -7.74
N PRO A 11 -14.83 -5.41 -7.02
CA PRO A 11 -13.39 -5.34 -7.20
C PRO A 11 -12.75 -6.61 -6.65
N LYS A 12 -12.12 -7.40 -7.52
CA LYS A 12 -11.35 -8.57 -7.10
C LYS A 12 -9.94 -8.17 -6.70
N THR A 13 -9.43 -7.10 -7.29
CA THR A 13 -8.10 -6.58 -6.99
C THR A 13 -8.14 -5.08 -6.73
N VAL A 14 -7.17 -4.62 -5.96
CA VAL A 14 -6.94 -3.20 -5.68
C VAL A 14 -5.46 -2.92 -5.83
N THR A 15 -5.12 -1.75 -6.34
CA THR A 15 -3.76 -1.22 -6.31
C THR A 15 -3.74 -0.02 -5.39
N ALA A 16 -3.03 -0.15 -4.28
CA ALA A 16 -2.80 0.94 -3.34
C ALA A 16 -1.54 1.69 -3.74
N THR A 17 -1.66 2.99 -4.01
CA THR A 17 -0.54 3.82 -4.46
C THR A 17 -0.26 4.93 -3.44
N CYS A 18 0.99 4.98 -3.01
CA CYS A 18 1.52 5.97 -2.09
C CYS A 18 2.54 6.83 -2.85
N SER A 19 2.30 8.13 -2.90
CA SER A 19 3.20 9.11 -3.52
C SER A 19 3.69 10.08 -2.45
N GLN A 20 4.97 10.39 -2.48
CA GLN A 20 5.53 11.52 -1.75
C GLN A 20 5.19 12.82 -2.49
N THR A 21 4.72 13.83 -1.75
CA THR A 21 4.31 15.13 -2.32
C THR A 21 5.45 16.14 -2.40
N ASP A 22 6.55 15.92 -1.68
CA ASP A 22 7.68 16.85 -1.61
C ASP A 22 9.01 16.17 -1.97
N PRO A 23 9.49 16.30 -3.22
CA PRO A 23 10.76 15.72 -3.65
C PRO A 23 11.98 16.46 -3.10
N ALA A 24 11.82 17.58 -2.38
CA ALA A 24 12.94 18.27 -1.74
C ALA A 24 13.51 17.46 -0.56
N PHE A 25 12.71 16.55 0.00
CA PHE A 25 13.16 15.59 0.99
C PHE A 25 13.46 14.26 0.28
N ASP A 26 14.70 13.79 0.36
CA ASP A 26 15.16 12.47 -0.14
C ASP A 26 14.60 11.35 0.76
N LEU A 27 13.28 11.28 0.87
CA LEU A 27 12.52 10.29 1.62
C LEU A 27 11.87 9.33 0.63
N TYR A 28 11.50 8.17 1.14
CA TYR A 28 10.80 7.14 0.39
C TYR A 28 9.35 7.09 0.88
N ALA A 29 8.42 6.96 -0.07
CA ALA A 29 7.04 6.61 0.20
C ALA A 29 6.96 5.14 0.61
N ALA A 30 6.30 4.83 1.72
CA ALA A 30 6.09 3.49 2.24
C ALA A 30 4.62 3.20 2.47
N ILE A 31 4.17 2.02 2.07
CA ILE A 31 2.82 1.53 2.34
C ILE A 31 2.87 0.66 3.58
N VAL A 32 2.15 1.07 4.62
CA VAL A 32 2.09 0.38 5.91
C VAL A 32 0.67 -0.13 6.14
N ALA A 33 0.54 -1.45 6.27
CA ALA A 33 -0.67 -2.15 6.64
C ALA A 33 -0.80 -2.28 8.16
N ASN A 34 -2.03 -2.11 8.66
CA ASN A 34 -2.41 -2.28 10.07
C ASN A 34 -1.49 -1.50 11.02
N ALA A 35 -1.00 -0.34 10.57
CA ALA A 35 -0.03 0.53 11.24
C ALA A 35 1.34 -0.09 11.61
N GLN A 36 1.57 -1.38 11.32
CA GLN A 36 2.72 -2.16 11.79
C GLN A 36 3.52 -2.83 10.67
N TYR A 37 2.87 -3.23 9.58
CA TYR A 37 3.48 -4.06 8.55
C TYR A 37 3.83 -3.24 7.31
N PHE A 38 5.12 -3.12 7.00
CA PHE A 38 5.55 -2.51 5.75
C PHE A 38 5.31 -3.50 4.61
N LEU A 39 4.45 -3.12 3.67
CA LEU A 39 4.19 -3.90 2.47
C LEU A 39 5.27 -3.64 1.41
N ASP A 40 5.58 -2.36 1.18
CA ASP A 40 6.60 -1.92 0.23
C ASP A 40 7.01 -0.47 0.46
N TYR A 41 8.15 -0.07 -0.09
CA TYR A 41 8.66 1.30 -0.03
C TYR A 41 9.46 1.69 -1.29
N GLY A 42 9.43 2.97 -1.67
CA GLY A 42 10.14 3.46 -2.85
C GLY A 42 10.31 4.99 -2.90
N PRO A 43 11.22 5.52 -3.73
CA PRO A 43 11.72 6.90 -3.64
C PRO A 43 10.73 8.03 -3.98
N ASN A 44 9.62 7.76 -4.68
CA ASN A 44 8.71 8.82 -5.12
C ASN A 44 7.26 8.35 -5.10
N ASN A 45 7.04 7.21 -5.73
CA ASN A 45 5.77 6.54 -5.78
C ASN A 45 6.02 5.05 -5.58
N ILE A 46 5.19 4.44 -4.77
CA ILE A 46 5.14 3.00 -4.62
C ILE A 46 3.70 2.54 -4.75
N SER A 47 3.51 1.40 -5.41
CA SER A 47 2.21 0.81 -5.65
C SER A 47 2.24 -0.64 -5.22
N PHE A 48 1.26 -1.06 -4.44
CA PHE A 48 1.17 -2.43 -3.94
C PHE A 48 -0.20 -3.05 -4.27
N PRO A 49 -0.23 -4.25 -4.89
CA PRO A 49 -1.47 -4.92 -5.24
C PRO A 49 -2.07 -5.66 -4.03
N GLY A 50 -3.40 -5.71 -3.98
CA GLY A 50 -4.18 -6.49 -3.02
C GLY A 50 -5.32 -7.24 -3.70
N THR A 51 -5.81 -8.28 -3.03
CA THR A 51 -6.94 -9.10 -3.48
C THR A 51 -8.09 -9.01 -2.48
N CYS A 52 -9.33 -8.96 -2.95
CA CYS A 52 -10.50 -8.96 -2.07
C CYS A 52 -10.79 -10.38 -1.60
N ASN A 53 -10.75 -10.61 -0.29
CA ASN A 53 -11.33 -11.80 0.30
C ASN A 53 -12.85 -11.60 0.41
N THR A 54 -13.59 -12.19 -0.52
CA THR A 54 -15.05 -12.07 -0.60
C THR A 54 -15.79 -12.73 0.57
N THR A 55 -15.12 -13.63 1.31
CA THR A 55 -15.72 -14.29 2.49
C THR A 55 -15.66 -13.38 3.71
N LEU A 56 -14.55 -12.67 3.90
CA LEU A 56 -14.33 -11.77 5.03
C LEU A 56 -14.64 -10.30 4.71
N LEU A 57 -14.89 -9.98 3.44
CA LEU A 57 -15.08 -8.62 2.91
C LEU A 57 -13.92 -7.69 3.27
N LYS A 58 -12.68 -8.20 3.19
CA LYS A 58 -11.45 -7.47 3.50
C LYS A 58 -10.41 -7.63 2.40
N TRP A 59 -9.55 -6.63 2.27
CA TRP A 59 -8.39 -6.71 1.39
C TRP A 59 -7.30 -7.59 2.01
N GLU A 60 -6.66 -8.40 1.20
CA GLU A 60 -5.47 -9.17 1.54
C GLU A 60 -4.30 -8.68 0.70
N MET A 61 -3.19 -8.35 1.37
CA MET A 61 -1.98 -7.83 0.75
C MET A 61 -0.74 -8.47 1.38
N GLY A 62 0.35 -8.55 0.64
CA GLY A 62 1.62 -9.09 1.12
C GLY A 62 1.79 -10.58 0.89
N PHE A 63 2.97 -11.08 1.23
CA PHE A 63 3.26 -12.52 1.27
C PHE A 63 4.03 -12.86 2.55
N PRO A 64 3.45 -13.64 3.48
CA PRO A 64 2.11 -14.23 3.46
C PRO A 64 0.97 -13.18 3.44
N PRO A 65 -0.24 -13.54 2.95
CA PRO A 65 -1.35 -12.61 2.82
C PRO A 65 -1.80 -12.09 4.19
N LEU A 66 -1.84 -10.78 4.31
CA LEU A 66 -2.18 -10.05 5.53
C LEU A 66 -3.54 -9.37 5.32
N LEU A 67 -4.50 -9.66 6.20
CA LEU A 67 -5.80 -9.00 6.18
C LEU A 67 -5.64 -7.53 6.58
N ILE A 68 -6.15 -6.65 5.73
CA ILE A 68 -6.04 -5.22 5.89
C ILE A 68 -7.22 -4.68 6.68
N ASP A 69 -6.91 -4.11 7.84
CA ASP A 69 -7.79 -3.25 8.63
C ASP A 69 -7.53 -1.77 8.34
N THR A 70 -6.25 -1.38 8.23
CA THR A 70 -5.84 -0.02 7.87
C THR A 70 -4.71 -0.04 6.85
N LEU A 71 -4.69 0.95 5.97
CA LEU A 71 -3.60 1.20 5.03
C LEU A 71 -3.18 2.66 5.13
N GLU A 72 -1.90 2.86 5.36
CA GLU A 72 -1.30 4.18 5.54
C GLU A 72 -0.15 4.38 4.56
N CYS A 73 -0.04 5.60 4.07
CA CYS A 73 1.10 6.05 3.29
C CYS A 73 1.99 6.86 4.24
N ARG A 74 3.15 6.30 4.59
CA ARG A 74 4.14 6.92 5.48
C ARG A 74 5.37 7.32 4.67
N LEU A 75 6.07 8.35 5.13
CA LEU A 75 7.39 8.70 4.61
C LEU A 75 8.44 8.02 5.48
N THR A 76 9.43 7.39 4.87
CA THR A 76 10.56 6.74 5.55
C THR A 76 11.88 7.20 4.95
N ASN A 77 12.95 7.15 5.73
CA ASN A 77 14.28 7.36 5.17
C ASN A 77 14.62 6.26 4.15
N PRO A 78 15.44 6.56 3.12
CA PRO A 78 16.00 5.54 2.25
C PRO A 78 16.72 4.49 3.09
N PRO A 79 16.72 3.21 2.69
CA PRO A 79 17.55 2.21 3.36
C PRO A 79 19.01 2.68 3.32
N SER A 80 19.60 2.93 4.49
CA SER A 80 21.03 3.19 4.62
C SER A 80 21.76 1.90 4.23
N GLY A 81 22.26 1.86 2.99
CA GLY A 81 23.16 0.81 2.52
C GLY A 81 24.48 0.78 3.27
#